data_AF-A0A7K9ISW0-F1
#
_entry.id   AF-A0A7K9ISW0-F1
#
_cell.length_a   1.000
_cell.length_b   1.000
_cell.length_c   1.000
_cell.angle_alpha   90.00
_cell.angle_beta   90.00
_cell.angle_gamma   90.00
#
_symmetry.space_group_name_H-M   'P 1'
#
loop_
_entity.id
_entity.type
_entity.pdbx_description
1 polymer ?
#
loop_
_entity_poly.entity_id
_entity_poly.type
_entity_poly.pdbx_seq_one_letter_code
_entity_poly.pdbx_strand_id
1 'polypeptide(L)' 'VAKDLGLQLPELSDRGVRVVSGGRTQYFSLHGKTGHLVTAERIDREQLCRLVEKCVLRCELIVAGQM' A
#
# COMPACT_ATOMS: atom_id res chain seq x y z
N VAL A 1 5.38 8.34 -1.14
CA VAL A 1 4.32 7.57 -1.82
C VAL A 1 3.14 8.44 -2.19
N ALA A 2 2.43 9.05 -1.24
CA ALA A 2 1.29 9.90 -1.60
C ALA A 2 1.67 11.08 -2.51
N LYS A 3 2.76 11.79 -2.18
CA LYS A 3 3.27 12.89 -3.01
C LYS A 3 3.70 12.44 -4.41
N ASP A 4 4.32 11.27 -4.52
CA ASP A 4 4.73 10.67 -5.79
C ASP A 4 3.53 10.27 -6.67
N LEU A 5 2.40 9.95 -6.03
CA LEU A 5 1.11 9.67 -6.67
C LEU A 5 0.25 10.92 -6.90
N GLY A 6 0.76 12.11 -6.56
CA GLY A 6 0.03 13.38 -6.69
C GLY A 6 -1.10 13.57 -5.67
N LEU A 7 -1.16 12.75 -4.62
CA LEU A 7 -2.19 12.83 -3.58
C LEU A 7 -1.76 13.81 -2.46
N GLN A 8 -2.65 14.73 -2.07
CA GLN A 8 -2.39 15.60 -0.94
C GLN A 8 -2.77 14.92 0.39
N LEU A 9 -1.98 15.17 1.45
CA LEU A 9 -2.23 14.65 2.80
C LEU A 9 -3.67 14.87 3.32
N PRO A 10 -4.29 16.07 3.17
CA PRO A 10 -5.68 16.25 3.53
C PRO A 10 -6.63 15.34 2.74
N GLU A 11 -6.36 15.08 1.46
CA GLU A 11 -7.16 14.16 0.66
C GLU A 11 -7.02 12.71 1.15
N LEU A 12 -5.88 12.31 1.73
CA LEU A 12 -5.71 10.96 2.29
C LEU A 12 -6.43 10.75 3.62
N SER A 13 -6.57 11.82 4.42
CA SER A 13 -7.26 11.77 5.71
C SER A 13 -8.77 11.93 5.56
N ASP A 14 -9.21 12.72 4.58
CA ASP A 14 -10.62 12.98 4.31
C ASP A 14 -11.25 11.92 3.38
N ARG A 15 -10.47 11.39 2.43
CA ARG A 15 -10.94 10.35 1.51
C ARG A 15 -10.50 8.98 2.01
N GLY A 16 -11.40 8.00 1.95
CA GLY A 16 -11.08 6.62 2.29
C GLY A 16 -10.03 6.04 1.34
N VAL A 17 -8.76 6.11 1.74
CA VAL A 17 -7.65 5.49 0.99
C VAL A 17 -7.45 4.06 1.45
N ARG A 18 -7.48 3.13 0.50
CA ARG A 18 -7.25 1.71 0.77
C ARG A 18 -6.12 1.19 -0.11
N VAL A 19 -5.16 0.52 0.54
CA VAL A 19 -4.13 -0.24 -0.15
C VAL A 19 -4.70 -1.63 -0.45
N VAL A 20 -4.59 -2.08 -1.68
CA VAL A 20 -5.01 -3.41 -2.12
C VAL A 20 -3.78 -4.14 -2.62
N SER A 21 -3.48 -5.29 -2.04
CA SER A 21 -2.46 -6.20 -2.59
C SER A 21 -3.17 -7.27 -3.39
N GLY A 22 -2.54 -7.79 -4.46
CA GLY A 22 -3.10 -8.87 -5.27
C GLY A 22 -3.26 -10.21 -4.54
N GLY A 23 -2.91 -10.29 -3.25
CA GLY A 23 -3.09 -11.44 -2.38
C GLY A 23 -4.16 -11.23 -1.32
N ARG A 24 -4.47 -12.29 -0.56
CA ARG A 24 -5.48 -12.27 0.51
C ARG A 24 -5.07 -11.40 1.72
N THR A 25 -3.77 -11.14 1.88
CA THR A 25 -3.21 -10.38 3.01
C THR A 25 -2.77 -8.98 2.56
N GLN A 26 -3.20 -7.97 3.31
CA GLN A 26 -2.74 -6.60 3.14
C GLN A 26 -1.41 -6.38 3.88
N TYR A 27 -0.30 -6.61 3.18
CA TYR A 27 1.04 -6.39 3.71
C TYR A 27 1.39 -4.91 3.92
N PHE A 28 0.78 -4.03 3.13
CA PHE A 28 1.06 -2.61 3.13
C PHE A 28 -0.18 -1.82 3.54
N SER A 29 0.03 -0.74 4.28
CA SER A 29 -0.98 0.25 4.61
C SER A 29 -0.43 1.66 4.38
N LEU A 30 -1.30 2.64 4.21
CA LEU A 30 -0.91 4.02 4.01
C LEU A 30 -1.16 4.82 5.28
N HIS A 31 -0.15 5.53 5.75
CA HIS A 31 -0.29 6.38 6.92
C HIS A 31 -0.99 7.69 6.52
N GLY A 32 -2.26 7.86 6.90
CA GLY A 32 -3.10 8.98 6.46
C GLY A 32 -2.57 10.38 6.78
N LYS A 33 -1.73 10.52 7.82
CA LYS A 33 -1.13 11.83 8.20
C LYS A 33 0.13 12.19 7.43
N THR A 34 0.91 11.20 6.98
CA THR A 34 2.22 11.43 6.35
C THR A 34 2.26 11.00 4.88
N GLY A 35 1.26 10.24 4.42
CA GLY A 35 1.22 9.71 3.07
C GLY A 35 2.35 8.71 2.77
N HIS A 36 2.92 8.13 3.83
CA HIS A 36 3.96 7.11 3.73
C HIS A 36 3.32 5.73 3.68
N LEU A 37 3.83 4.87 2.81
CA LEU A 37 3.48 3.45 2.82
C LEU A 37 4.23 2.78 3.95
N VAL A 38 3.51 2.11 4.83
CA VAL A 38 4.03 1.40 5.98
C VAL A 38 3.67 -0.08 5.86
N THR A 39 4.50 -0.93 6.42
CA THR A 39 4.21 -2.37 6.52
C THR A 39 3.19 -2.58 7.62
N ALA A 40 2.02 -3.14 7.28
CA ALA A 40 0.94 -3.41 8.24
C ALA A 40 1.01 -4.84 8.80
N GLU A 41 1.54 -5.76 8.02
CA GLU A 41 1.65 -7.19 8.35
C GLU A 41 3.07 -7.67 8.13
N ARG A 42 3.42 -8.79 8.76
CA ARG A 42 4.75 -9.39 8.62
C ARG A 42 4.93 -9.94 7.20
N ILE A 43 5.95 -9.44 6.50
CA ILE A 43 6.33 -9.90 5.17
C ILE A 43 7.39 -10.99 5.34
N ASP A 44 6.98 -12.25 5.15
CA ASP A 44 7.89 -13.38 5.19
C ASP A 44 8.31 -13.78 3.77
N ARG A 45 9.54 -13.45 3.39
CA ARG A 45 10.07 -13.66 2.04
C ARG A 45 10.03 -15.15 1.64
N GLU A 46 10.33 -16.03 2.58
CA GLU A 46 10.41 -17.47 2.34
C GLU A 46 9.01 -18.05 2.11
N GLN A 47 7.99 -17.58 2.86
CA GLN A 47 6.62 -17.99 2.59
C GLN A 47 6.05 -17.41 1.29
N LEU A 48 6.40 -16.17 0.94
CA LEU A 48 5.83 -15.48 -0.22
C LEU A 48 6.49 -15.87 -1.55
N CYS A 49 7.81 -15.91 -1.58
CA CYS A 49 8.59 -16.03 -2.80
C CYS A 49 9.50 -17.25 -2.81
N ARG A 50 9.62 -17.97 -1.68
CA ARG A 50 10.42 -19.20 -1.53
C ARG A 50 11.85 -19.02 -2.05
N LEU A 51 12.11 -19.52 -3.26
CA LEU A 51 13.42 -19.58 -3.91
C LEU A 51 13.62 -18.53 -5.01
N VAL A 52 12.65 -17.62 -5.22
CA VAL A 52 12.77 -16.60 -6.26
C VAL A 52 13.85 -15.57 -5.86
N GLU A 53 14.83 -15.37 -6.75
CA GLU A 53 15.95 -14.43 -6.53
C GLU A 53 15.47 -12.98 -6.35
N LYS A 54 14.46 -12.55 -7.13
CA LYS A 54 13.82 -11.23 -7.00
C LYS A 54 12.34 -11.36 -6.66
N CYS A 55 12.02 -11.16 -5.39
CA CYS A 55 10.66 -11.13 -4.87
C CYS A 55 10.10 -9.70 -4.99
N VAL A 56 9.05 -9.52 -5.79
CA VAL A 56 8.37 -8.23 -5.95
C VAL A 56 6.94 -8.37 -5.47
N LEU A 57 6.57 -7.60 -4.46
CA LEU A 57 5.19 -7.48 -4.01
C LEU A 57 4.56 -6.26 -4.68
N ARG A 58 3.45 -6.49 -5.39
CA ARG A 58 2.68 -5.42 -6.02
C ARG A 58 1.50 -5.07 -5.12
N CYS A 59 1.32 -3.77 -4.90
CA CYS A 59 0.14 -3.21 -4.26
C CYS A 59 -0.37 -2.04 -5.09
N GLU A 60 -1.69 -1.91 -5.08
CA GLU A 60 -2.44 -0.85 -5.69
C GLU A 60 -3.01 0.05 -4.59
N LEU A 61 -3.17 1.32 -4.90
CA LEU A 61 -3.73 2.32 -4.01
C LEU A 61 -5.03 2.81 -4.62
N ILE A 62 -6.13 2.63 -3.90
CA ILE A 62 -7.45 3.11 -4.29
C ILE A 62 -7.79 4.32 -3.43
N VAL A 63 -8.13 5.42 -4.08
CA VAL A 63 -8.60 6.65 -3.42
C VAL A 63 -10.06 6.82 -3.78
N ALA A 64 -10.95 6.69 -2.78
CA ALA A 64 -12.37 6.97 -3.00
C ALA A 64 -12.55 8.46 -3.33
N GLY A 65 -13.21 8.79 -4.45
CA GLY A 65 -13.53 10.17 -4.82
C GLY A 65 -13.00 10.69 -6.16
N GLN A 66 -12.52 9.82 -7.06
CA GLN A 66 -12.56 10.14 -8.50
C GLN A 66 -13.92 9.71 -9.05
N MET A 67 -14.88 10.64 -9.01
CA MET A 67 -16.05 10.68 -9.87
C MET A 67 -16.26 12.12 -10.32
#